data_AF-A0A9P5GTR0-F1
#
_entry.id   AF-A0A9P5GTR0-F1
#
_cell.length_a   1.000
_cell.length_b   1.000
_cell.length_c   1.000
_cell.angle_alpha   90.00
_cell.angle_beta   90.00
_cell.angle_gamma   90.00
#
_symmetry.space_group_name_H-M   'P 1'
#
loop_
_entity.id
_entity.type
_entity.pdbx_description
1 polymer ?
#
loop_
_entity_poly.entity_id
_entity_poly.type
_entity_poly.pdbx_seq_one_letter_code
_entity_poly.pdbx_strand_id
1 'polypeptide(L)'
;MSIQWIDQWEAKTHQTLPRLIKSYIDKEDFSRAVRDILRLTELLILSSHLTEAHLIASAVFRLVRDFKFTDKGENLDLEIHTPTTLEIFWNVHKSTFPQPRRAPCSDRSDRETWITQQQWGKYRECTRTGWMLQHVGLAEPENPSSIWRETDDPAMLAMCARLLAKTTIPCTYPPDNLAREALEVAQKLYATPDTPSEECGWGPDKPKRHSYLLYRRLAVELAIRLGELQTAADILGQGLRQDLFTNGGELRDFLMVPGIYDVLPVLARGGKESNPFFITKEDAVVMVREITAALELRAEHGRQWELHPSKVGWRELLDRLAEGAWKTHRKEYQSMGIQSANDILYDPATEEEITAAEEKVGELPADFKEMVRLANGFIGGWHFFAGGIAGIQYITTEGNGYADIGYEHYEDELGELDYKMIQLEPGTECDSFNHFIVPPKYWKKGKLQAGKEVKDGEYQYWHWASWSGGEIRHWDSVRDFVCSFVEEVEEMIENGEEEDWEQDPDVDYLDEVDGNAL
;
A
#
# COMPACT_ATOMS: atom_id res chain seq x y z
N MET A 1 -14.41 -20.69 5.72
CA MET A 1 -13.96 -20.27 4.37
C MET A 1 -13.57 -18.80 4.48
N SER A 2 -12.37 -18.43 4.03
CA SER A 2 -11.92 -17.03 4.02
C SER A 2 -12.58 -16.32 2.84
N ILE A 3 -13.16 -15.14 3.07
CA ILE A 3 -13.72 -14.31 1.99
C ILE A 3 -12.57 -13.73 1.20
N GLN A 4 -12.61 -13.89 -0.13
CA GLN A 4 -11.58 -13.44 -1.06
C GLN A 4 -12.20 -12.62 -2.18
N TRP A 5 -11.51 -11.58 -2.61
CA TRP A 5 -11.87 -10.79 -3.78
C TRP A 5 -10.63 -10.46 -4.61
N ILE A 6 -10.85 -10.09 -5.87
CA ILE A 6 -9.81 -9.63 -6.78
C ILE A 6 -9.72 -8.11 -6.65
N ASP A 7 -8.52 -7.56 -6.55
CA ASP A 7 -8.27 -6.12 -6.64
C ASP A 7 -6.89 -5.87 -7.25
N GLN A 8 -6.84 -5.41 -8.49
CA GLN A 8 -5.59 -5.29 -9.27
C GLN A 8 -4.88 -3.95 -9.10
N TRP A 9 -5.11 -3.24 -8.00
CA TRP A 9 -4.57 -1.90 -7.78
C TRP A 9 -3.02 -1.85 -7.75
N GLU A 10 -2.33 -2.96 -7.45
CA GLU A 10 -0.85 -3.02 -7.34
C GLU A 10 -0.27 -4.44 -7.62
N ALA A 11 -0.62 -5.06 -8.76
CA ALA A 11 -0.15 -6.41 -9.15
C ALA A 11 -0.53 -7.59 -8.20
N LYS A 12 -1.19 -7.35 -7.07
CA LYS A 12 -1.77 -8.40 -6.22
C LYS A 12 -3.07 -8.92 -6.84
N THR A 13 -3.20 -10.23 -7.03
CA THR A 13 -4.37 -10.83 -7.70
C THR A 13 -5.51 -11.20 -6.74
N HIS A 14 -5.22 -11.37 -5.45
CA HIS A 14 -6.21 -11.79 -4.46
C HIS A 14 -6.01 -11.11 -3.09
N GLN A 15 -7.06 -10.43 -2.62
CA GLN A 15 -7.16 -9.92 -1.27
C GLN A 15 -8.07 -10.83 -0.45
N THR A 16 -7.80 -10.93 0.86
CA THR A 16 -8.63 -11.72 1.77
C THR A 16 -9.08 -10.87 2.95
N LEU A 17 -10.30 -11.12 3.43
CA LEU A 17 -10.87 -10.36 4.53
C LEU A 17 -10.03 -10.51 5.83
N PRO A 18 -9.56 -11.72 6.21
CA PRO A 18 -8.69 -11.87 7.37
C PRO A 18 -7.38 -11.08 7.25
N ARG A 19 -6.76 -11.07 6.07
CA ARG A 19 -5.52 -10.31 5.85
C ARG A 19 -5.75 -8.80 5.99
N LEU A 20 -6.82 -8.28 5.40
CA LEU A 20 -7.17 -6.86 5.51
C LEU A 20 -7.43 -6.46 6.97
N ILE A 21 -8.16 -7.30 7.71
CA ILE A 21 -8.44 -7.09 9.14
C ILE A 21 -7.15 -7.14 9.95
N LYS A 22 -6.29 -8.14 9.74
CA LYS A 22 -4.99 -8.26 10.41
C LYS A 22 -4.13 -7.01 10.17
N SER A 23 -4.00 -6.59 8.90
CA SER A 23 -3.26 -5.37 8.53
C SER A 23 -3.81 -4.12 9.23
N TYR A 24 -5.14 -4.01 9.38
CA TYR A 24 -5.75 -2.89 10.10
C TYR A 24 -5.57 -2.97 11.62
N ILE A 25 -5.64 -4.15 12.23
CA ILE A 25 -5.64 -4.31 13.69
C ILE A 25 -4.21 -4.34 14.27
N ASP A 26 -3.27 -4.96 13.53
CA ASP A 26 -1.97 -5.37 14.08
C ASP A 26 -0.84 -4.40 13.74
N LYS A 27 -0.90 -3.66 12.62
CA LYS A 27 0.20 -2.77 12.20
C LYS A 27 0.16 -1.45 12.96
N GLU A 28 1.32 -0.85 13.21
CA GLU A 28 1.39 0.49 13.78
C GLU A 28 0.88 1.54 12.79
N ASP A 29 1.41 1.54 11.57
CA ASP A 29 0.82 2.26 10.43
C ASP A 29 -0.25 1.37 9.75
N PHE A 30 -1.52 1.74 9.97
CA PHE A 30 -2.68 1.09 9.36
C PHE A 30 -3.26 1.88 8.18
N SER A 31 -2.55 2.89 7.67
CA SER A 31 -3.01 3.79 6.59
C SER A 31 -3.30 3.04 5.29
N ARG A 32 -2.44 2.08 4.92
CA ARG A 32 -2.67 1.19 3.76
C ARG A 32 -3.93 0.37 3.94
N ALA A 33 -4.14 -0.23 5.11
CA ALA A 33 -5.34 -1.00 5.40
C ALA A 33 -6.61 -0.14 5.32
N VAL A 34 -6.58 1.12 5.76
CA VAL A 34 -7.73 2.03 5.62
C VAL A 34 -8.00 2.35 4.15
N ARG A 35 -6.97 2.58 3.34
CA ARG A 35 -7.13 2.76 1.89
C ARG A 35 -7.74 1.54 1.25
N ASP A 36 -7.30 0.34 1.63
CA ASP A 36 -7.82 -0.93 1.12
C ASP A 36 -9.28 -1.16 1.55
N ILE A 37 -9.65 -0.79 2.78
CA ILE A 37 -11.06 -0.80 3.24
C ILE A 37 -11.90 0.19 2.42
N LEU A 38 -11.41 1.42 2.19
CA LEU A 38 -12.13 2.40 1.35
C LEU A 38 -12.22 1.95 -0.10
N ARG A 39 -11.18 1.31 -0.63
CA ARG A 39 -11.18 0.69 -1.96
C ARG A 39 -12.20 -0.43 -2.06
N LEU A 40 -12.33 -1.26 -1.03
CA LEU A 40 -13.38 -2.28 -0.96
C LEU A 40 -14.78 -1.66 -1.07
N THR A 41 -15.01 -0.47 -0.53
CA THR A 41 -16.32 0.21 -0.71
C THR A 41 -16.62 0.53 -2.16
N GLU A 42 -15.61 0.84 -2.99
CA GLU A 42 -15.79 1.05 -4.43
C GLU A 42 -16.17 -0.25 -5.14
N LEU A 43 -15.58 -1.38 -4.75
CA LEU A 43 -15.92 -2.71 -5.28
C LEU A 43 -17.33 -3.16 -4.86
N LEU A 44 -17.75 -2.83 -3.65
CA LEU A 44 -19.12 -3.06 -3.18
C LEU A 44 -20.12 -2.21 -3.96
N ILE A 45 -19.80 -0.94 -4.23
CA ILE A 45 -20.62 -0.08 -5.11
C ILE A 45 -20.72 -0.69 -6.51
N LEU A 46 -19.59 -1.11 -7.11
CA LEU A 46 -19.56 -1.77 -8.41
C LEU A 46 -20.45 -3.04 -8.44
N SER A 47 -20.50 -3.78 -7.32
CA SER A 47 -21.34 -4.97 -7.13
C SER A 47 -22.79 -4.63 -6.75
N SER A 48 -23.18 -3.34 -6.77
CA SER A 48 -24.51 -2.83 -6.41
C SER A 48 -24.91 -3.03 -4.94
N HIS A 49 -23.94 -3.17 -4.03
CA HIS A 49 -24.16 -3.28 -2.57
C HIS A 49 -24.01 -1.93 -1.87
N LEU A 50 -24.87 -0.97 -2.23
CA LEU A 50 -24.77 0.43 -1.79
C LEU A 50 -24.89 0.62 -0.28
N THR A 51 -25.75 -0.17 0.38
CA THR A 51 -25.91 -0.12 1.84
C THR A 51 -24.64 -0.56 2.54
N GLU A 52 -24.05 -1.68 2.12
CA GLU A 52 -22.82 -2.23 2.71
C GLU A 52 -21.63 -1.29 2.51
N ALA A 53 -21.49 -0.73 1.29
CA ALA A 53 -20.47 0.27 1.01
C ALA A 53 -20.61 1.50 1.90
N HIS A 54 -21.84 2.01 2.09
CA HIS A 54 -22.11 3.14 2.98
C HIS A 54 -21.79 2.81 4.45
N LEU A 55 -22.14 1.62 4.92
CA LEU A 55 -21.88 1.20 6.31
C LEU A 55 -20.39 1.13 6.60
N ILE A 56 -19.59 0.50 5.72
CA ILE A 56 -18.14 0.43 5.88
C ILE A 56 -17.52 1.82 5.82
N ALA A 57 -17.84 2.63 4.80
CA ALA A 57 -17.29 3.98 4.69
C ALA A 57 -17.63 4.83 5.93
N SER A 58 -18.89 4.76 6.39
CA SER A 58 -19.34 5.47 7.60
C SER A 58 -18.62 5.00 8.86
N ALA A 59 -18.36 3.69 8.99
CA ALA A 59 -17.60 3.14 10.09
C ALA A 59 -16.16 3.68 10.08
N VAL A 60 -15.49 3.69 8.93
CA VAL A 60 -14.14 4.25 8.77
C VAL A 60 -14.10 5.70 9.23
N PHE A 61 -14.93 6.58 8.64
CA PHE A 61 -14.93 8.00 8.99
C PHE A 61 -15.40 8.29 10.42
N ARG A 62 -16.15 7.37 11.05
CA ARG A 62 -16.59 7.50 12.44
C ARG A 62 -15.51 7.09 13.43
N LEU A 63 -14.88 5.93 13.20
CA LEU A 63 -14.08 5.19 14.19
C LEU A 63 -12.59 5.44 14.06
N VAL A 64 -12.08 5.68 12.86
CA VAL A 64 -10.69 6.08 12.67
C VAL A 64 -10.57 7.52 13.21
N ARG A 65 -10.01 7.64 14.42
CA ARG A 65 -9.74 8.95 15.04
C ARG A 65 -8.60 9.61 14.30
N ASP A 66 -8.73 10.91 14.06
CA ASP A 66 -7.75 11.85 13.52
C ASP A 66 -6.69 11.17 12.65
N PHE A 67 -6.93 11.21 11.33
CA PHE A 67 -6.17 10.62 10.20
C PHE A 67 -4.67 10.99 10.13
N LYS A 68 -4.01 11.13 11.27
CA LYS A 68 -2.77 11.84 11.52
C LYS A 68 -1.92 11.22 12.62
N PHE A 69 -2.29 10.13 13.29
CA PHE A 69 -1.44 9.63 14.39
C PHE A 69 -1.19 8.13 14.31
N THR A 70 0.09 7.76 14.28
CA THR A 70 0.55 6.48 14.79
C THR A 70 0.23 6.37 16.29
N ASP A 71 0.32 5.18 16.88
CA ASP A 71 0.15 5.01 18.34
C ASP A 71 1.20 5.81 19.15
N LYS A 72 2.24 6.36 18.48
CA LYS A 72 3.29 7.24 19.02
C LYS A 72 3.01 8.73 18.86
N GLY A 73 1.90 9.13 18.23
CA GLY A 73 1.56 10.53 18.00
C GLY A 73 2.39 11.20 16.89
N GLU A 74 3.07 10.43 16.05
CA GLU A 74 3.75 10.94 14.86
C GLU A 74 2.75 11.14 13.72
N ASN A 75 2.95 12.18 12.92
CA ASN A 75 2.12 12.42 11.75
C ASN A 75 2.27 11.25 10.77
N LEU A 76 1.17 10.56 10.47
CA LEU A 76 1.12 9.72 9.27
C LEU A 76 1.42 10.62 8.07
N ASP A 77 2.39 10.24 7.24
CA ASP A 77 2.79 10.97 6.01
C ASP A 77 1.66 11.08 4.97
N LEU A 78 0.51 10.47 5.25
CA LEU A 78 -0.54 10.22 4.27
C LEU A 78 -1.91 10.60 4.86
N GLU A 79 -2.31 11.86 4.65
CA GLU A 79 -3.67 12.31 4.95
C GLU A 79 -4.70 11.40 4.23
N ILE A 80 -5.55 10.73 4.99
CA ILE A 80 -6.65 9.94 4.43
C ILE A 80 -7.70 10.91 3.89
N HIS A 81 -7.67 11.13 2.58
CA HIS A 81 -8.64 11.95 1.87
C HIS A 81 -9.92 11.16 1.57
N THR A 82 -11.07 11.85 1.56
CA THR A 82 -12.32 11.29 1.06
C THR A 82 -12.17 10.98 -0.44
N PRO A 83 -12.32 9.71 -0.87
CA PRO A 83 -12.32 9.37 -2.29
C PRO A 83 -13.42 10.12 -3.05
N THR A 84 -13.09 10.71 -4.20
CA THR A 84 -14.05 11.42 -5.07
C THR A 84 -15.28 10.56 -5.42
N THR A 85 -15.08 9.25 -5.57
CA THR A 85 -16.14 8.26 -5.81
C THR A 85 -17.20 8.27 -4.69
N LEU A 86 -16.75 8.27 -3.43
CA LEU A 86 -17.64 8.35 -2.27
C LEU A 86 -18.31 9.72 -2.14
N GLU A 87 -17.60 10.80 -2.50
CA GLU A 87 -18.22 12.12 -2.54
C GLU A 87 -19.40 12.17 -3.54
N ILE A 88 -19.23 11.57 -4.72
CA ILE A 88 -20.28 11.50 -5.73
C ILE A 88 -21.41 10.58 -5.25
N PHE A 89 -21.07 9.40 -4.72
CA PHE A 89 -22.04 8.46 -4.18
C PHE A 89 -22.99 9.11 -3.16
N TRP A 90 -22.46 9.79 -2.14
CA TRP A 90 -23.28 10.48 -1.15
C TRP A 90 -24.04 11.68 -1.71
N ASN A 91 -23.51 12.35 -2.74
CA ASN A 91 -24.24 13.43 -3.39
C ASN A 91 -25.45 12.91 -4.17
N VAL A 92 -25.28 11.83 -4.94
CA VAL A 92 -26.35 11.20 -5.73
C VAL A 92 -27.42 10.58 -4.83
N HIS A 93 -27.01 9.90 -3.76
CA HIS A 93 -27.92 9.18 -2.86
C HIS A 93 -28.17 9.89 -1.52
N LYS A 94 -28.00 11.21 -1.44
CA LYS A 94 -28.04 12.00 -0.20
C LYS A 94 -29.26 11.77 0.70
N SER A 95 -30.41 11.41 0.11
CA SER A 95 -31.66 11.13 0.85
C SER A 95 -31.64 9.81 1.61
N THR A 96 -30.85 8.84 1.15
CA THR A 96 -30.78 7.48 1.68
C THR A 96 -29.46 7.22 2.39
N PHE A 97 -28.36 7.74 1.84
CA PHE A 97 -26.99 7.56 2.33
C PHE A 97 -26.36 8.94 2.57
N PRO A 98 -26.65 9.59 3.70
CA PRO A 98 -26.06 10.89 4.01
C PRO A 98 -24.56 10.75 4.25
N GLN A 99 -23.79 11.76 3.86
CA GLN A 99 -22.35 11.77 4.12
C GLN A 99 -22.06 11.73 5.64
N PRO A 100 -21.08 10.92 6.09
CA PRO A 100 -20.64 10.90 7.48
C PRO A 100 -20.14 12.27 7.93
N ARG A 101 -20.54 12.72 9.13
CA ARG A 101 -20.19 14.06 9.66
C ARG A 101 -18.69 14.33 9.76
N ARG A 102 -17.88 13.28 9.96
CA ARG A 102 -16.43 13.35 10.13
C ARG A 102 -15.66 13.14 8.83
N ALA A 103 -16.33 12.84 7.73
CA ALA A 103 -15.66 12.74 6.44
C ALA A 103 -15.09 14.13 6.08
N PRO A 104 -13.79 14.25 5.77
CA PRO A 104 -13.23 15.51 5.30
C PRO A 104 -14.07 16.04 4.15
N CYS A 105 -14.64 17.24 4.34
CA CYS A 105 -15.35 17.93 3.28
C CYS A 105 -14.29 18.67 2.47
N SER A 106 -14.24 18.45 1.16
CA SER A 106 -13.47 19.36 0.31
C SER A 106 -13.97 20.78 0.60
N ASP A 107 -13.08 21.70 0.94
CA ASP A 107 -13.37 23.09 1.37
C ASP A 107 -13.85 23.96 0.20
N ARG A 108 -14.70 23.38 -0.65
CA ARG A 108 -15.11 23.90 -1.95
C ARG A 108 -16.50 24.49 -1.80
N SER A 109 -16.58 25.79 -2.01
CA SER A 109 -17.78 26.63 -1.85
C SER A 109 -18.99 26.18 -2.69
N ASP A 110 -18.79 25.34 -3.71
CA ASP A 110 -19.87 24.68 -4.46
C ASP A 110 -19.47 23.26 -4.92
N ARG A 111 -19.85 22.26 -4.12
CA ARG A 111 -19.57 20.84 -4.37
C ARG A 111 -20.27 20.29 -5.60
N GLU A 112 -21.50 20.70 -5.87
CA GLU A 112 -22.29 20.18 -6.99
C GLU A 112 -21.70 20.66 -8.32
N THR A 113 -21.28 21.93 -8.38
CA THR A 113 -20.53 22.47 -9.50
C THR A 113 -19.19 21.76 -9.67
N TRP A 114 -18.45 21.51 -8.58
CA TRP A 114 -17.17 20.80 -8.66
C TRP A 114 -17.33 19.37 -9.20
N ILE A 115 -18.29 18.59 -8.68
CA ILE A 115 -18.59 17.23 -9.18
C ILE A 115 -18.89 17.29 -10.68
N THR A 116 -19.77 18.20 -11.09
CA THR A 116 -20.15 18.38 -12.50
C THR A 116 -18.93 18.69 -13.37
N GLN A 117 -18.03 19.55 -12.91
CA GLN A 117 -16.79 19.89 -13.62
C GLN A 117 -15.83 18.69 -13.73
N GLN A 118 -15.69 17.88 -12.67
CA GLN A 118 -14.85 16.68 -12.72
C GLN A 118 -15.41 15.63 -13.68
N GLN A 119 -16.72 15.37 -13.61
CA GLN A 119 -17.40 14.44 -14.50
C GLN A 119 -17.26 14.88 -15.96
N TRP A 120 -17.49 16.15 -16.25
CA TRP A 120 -17.29 16.71 -17.59
C TRP A 120 -15.84 16.70 -18.05
N GLY A 121 -14.90 17.03 -17.17
CA GLY A 121 -13.46 17.05 -17.48
C GLY A 121 -12.98 15.69 -17.98
N LYS A 122 -13.45 14.62 -17.34
CA LYS A 122 -13.16 13.25 -17.75
C LYS A 122 -13.90 12.83 -19.02
N TYR A 123 -15.17 13.21 -19.21
CA TYR A 123 -15.86 13.00 -20.50
C TYR A 123 -15.09 13.66 -21.66
N ARG A 124 -14.67 14.92 -21.45
CA ARG A 124 -13.85 15.67 -22.42
C ARG A 124 -12.56 14.93 -22.74
N GLU A 125 -11.89 14.36 -21.74
CA GLU A 125 -10.69 13.54 -21.94
C GLU A 125 -10.94 12.38 -22.91
N CYS A 126 -12.07 11.69 -22.76
CA CYS A 126 -12.45 10.59 -23.66
C CYS A 126 -12.72 11.04 -25.10
N THR A 127 -13.04 12.32 -25.34
CA THR A 127 -13.25 12.89 -26.69
C THR A 127 -12.02 13.59 -27.28
N ARG A 128 -10.88 13.60 -26.55
CA ARG A 128 -9.65 14.22 -27.06
C ARG A 128 -9.11 13.45 -28.25
N THR A 129 -8.80 14.17 -29.32
CA THR A 129 -8.31 13.64 -30.60
C THR A 129 -6.81 13.86 -30.80
N GLY A 130 -6.20 14.82 -30.10
CA GLY A 130 -4.77 15.11 -30.21
C GLY A 130 -3.86 13.94 -29.87
N TRP A 131 -4.27 13.08 -28.92
CA TRP A 131 -3.55 11.85 -28.58
C TRP A 131 -3.46 10.89 -29.77
N MET A 132 -4.54 10.75 -30.56
CA MET A 132 -4.57 9.89 -31.74
C MET A 132 -3.58 10.38 -32.81
N LEU A 133 -3.49 11.70 -33.04
CA LEU A 133 -2.51 12.25 -33.97
C LEU A 133 -1.07 12.00 -33.48
N GLN A 134 -0.81 12.24 -32.19
CA GLN A 134 0.54 12.15 -31.64
C GLN A 134 1.05 10.70 -31.51
N HIS A 135 0.19 9.74 -31.21
CA HIS A 135 0.60 8.37 -30.84
C HIS A 135 0.15 7.29 -31.82
N VAL A 136 -0.77 7.62 -32.72
CA VAL A 136 -1.27 6.73 -33.78
C VAL A 136 -1.01 7.34 -35.17
N GLY A 137 -0.55 8.60 -35.26
CA GLY A 137 -0.32 9.27 -36.55
C GLY A 137 -1.60 9.61 -37.31
N LEU A 138 -2.76 9.55 -36.65
CA LEU A 138 -4.06 9.67 -37.30
C LEU A 138 -4.62 11.10 -37.21
N ALA A 139 -4.78 11.75 -38.36
CA ALA A 139 -5.43 13.05 -38.46
C ALA A 139 -6.96 12.95 -38.31
N GLU A 140 -7.61 14.04 -37.89
CA GLU A 140 -9.07 14.10 -37.80
C GLU A 140 -9.70 13.99 -39.22
N PRO A 141 -10.61 13.03 -39.46
CA PRO A 141 -11.34 12.96 -40.73
C PRO A 141 -12.35 14.11 -40.88
N GLU A 142 -12.55 14.58 -42.12
CA GLU A 142 -13.50 15.67 -42.42
C GLU A 142 -14.97 15.28 -42.22
N ASN A 143 -15.33 14.02 -42.48
CA ASN A 143 -16.71 13.53 -42.38
C ASN A 143 -16.79 12.21 -41.58
N PRO A 144 -16.70 12.27 -40.24
CA PRO A 144 -16.69 11.07 -39.42
C PRO A 144 -17.96 10.24 -39.62
N SER A 145 -19.13 10.85 -39.76
CA SER A 145 -20.42 10.15 -39.99
C SER A 145 -20.36 9.25 -41.24
N SER A 146 -19.79 9.69 -42.36
CA SER A 146 -19.70 8.83 -43.54
C SER A 146 -18.62 7.76 -43.38
N ILE A 147 -17.45 8.14 -42.86
CA ILE A 147 -16.23 7.31 -42.89
C ILE A 147 -16.36 6.06 -42.02
N TRP A 148 -16.96 6.18 -40.82
CA TRP A 148 -17.02 5.04 -39.90
C TRP A 148 -17.81 3.84 -40.47
N ARG A 149 -18.78 4.10 -41.36
CA ARG A 149 -19.63 3.08 -41.98
C ARG A 149 -18.85 2.20 -42.96
N GLU A 150 -17.81 2.76 -43.57
CA GLU A 150 -17.04 2.11 -44.65
C GLU A 150 -15.71 1.53 -44.17
N THR A 151 -15.22 1.95 -43.00
CA THR A 151 -13.96 1.47 -42.44
C THR A 151 -14.15 0.42 -41.36
N ASP A 152 -13.21 -0.52 -41.28
CA ASP A 152 -13.06 -1.46 -40.16
C ASP A 152 -11.74 -1.22 -39.40
N ASP A 153 -11.01 -0.15 -39.72
CA ASP A 153 -9.77 0.23 -39.02
C ASP A 153 -10.07 0.70 -37.58
N PRO A 154 -9.54 0.03 -36.54
CA PRO A 154 -9.85 0.36 -35.14
C PRO A 154 -9.51 1.81 -34.76
N ALA A 155 -8.39 2.35 -35.29
CA ALA A 155 -7.97 3.71 -34.98
C ALA A 155 -8.92 4.75 -35.60
N MET A 156 -9.34 4.56 -36.85
CA MET A 156 -10.32 5.40 -37.51
C MET A 156 -11.69 5.33 -36.85
N LEU A 157 -12.15 4.13 -36.45
CA LEU A 157 -13.40 3.97 -35.69
C LEU A 157 -13.34 4.73 -34.37
N ALA A 158 -12.26 4.56 -33.59
CA ALA A 158 -12.07 5.30 -32.36
C ALA A 158 -12.04 6.82 -32.57
N MET A 159 -11.35 7.31 -33.61
CA MET A 159 -11.33 8.74 -33.97
C MET A 159 -12.73 9.26 -34.33
N CYS A 160 -13.50 8.51 -35.12
CA CYS A 160 -14.86 8.88 -35.49
C CYS A 160 -15.78 8.95 -34.26
N ALA A 161 -15.73 7.95 -33.37
CA ALA A 161 -16.50 7.96 -32.12
C ALA A 161 -16.16 9.19 -31.26
N ARG A 162 -14.86 9.50 -31.10
CA ARG A 162 -14.40 10.69 -30.35
C ARG A 162 -14.96 11.98 -30.96
N LEU A 163 -14.88 12.14 -32.28
CA LEU A 163 -15.33 13.35 -32.97
C LEU A 163 -16.86 13.52 -32.92
N LEU A 164 -17.61 12.45 -33.14
CA LEU A 164 -19.08 12.47 -33.07
C LEU A 164 -19.58 12.79 -31.65
N ALA A 165 -18.83 12.39 -30.63
CA ALA A 165 -19.14 12.65 -29.23
C ALA A 165 -18.61 14.01 -28.70
N LYS A 166 -17.77 14.71 -29.49
CA LYS A 166 -17.07 15.94 -29.06
C LYS A 166 -17.97 17.15 -29.14
N THR A 167 -17.90 18.01 -28.12
CA THR A 167 -18.55 19.33 -28.11
C THR A 167 -17.51 20.44 -27.98
N THR A 168 -17.82 21.61 -28.52
CA THR A 168 -16.97 22.81 -28.42
C THR A 168 -17.32 23.69 -27.22
N ILE A 169 -18.51 23.51 -26.64
CA ILE A 169 -19.02 24.28 -25.51
C ILE A 169 -18.76 23.52 -24.21
N PRO A 170 -18.06 24.11 -23.22
CA PRO A 170 -17.84 23.47 -21.93
C PRO A 170 -19.12 23.02 -21.25
N CYS A 171 -19.07 21.88 -20.54
CA CYS A 171 -20.20 21.27 -19.83
C CYS A 171 -21.42 20.92 -20.70
N THR A 172 -21.22 20.73 -22.02
CA THR A 172 -22.28 20.29 -22.94
C THR A 172 -21.96 18.94 -23.58
N TYR A 173 -23.01 18.27 -24.05
CA TYR A 173 -22.97 16.94 -24.66
C TYR A 173 -23.52 16.99 -26.09
N PRO A 174 -23.13 16.04 -26.97
CA PRO A 174 -23.63 15.99 -28.34
C PRO A 174 -25.16 15.79 -28.33
N PRO A 175 -25.87 16.25 -29.38
CA PRO A 175 -27.29 15.94 -29.55
C PRO A 175 -27.49 14.43 -29.74
N ASP A 176 -28.67 13.92 -29.37
CA ASP A 176 -28.98 12.48 -29.32
C ASP A 176 -28.68 11.72 -30.62
N ASN A 177 -28.85 12.35 -31.78
CA ASN A 177 -28.55 11.73 -33.07
C ASN A 177 -27.04 11.46 -33.24
N LEU A 178 -26.19 12.41 -32.86
CA LEU A 178 -24.73 12.25 -32.91
C LEU A 178 -24.23 11.35 -31.77
N ALA A 179 -24.86 11.42 -30.58
CA ALA A 179 -24.56 10.52 -29.48
C ALA A 179 -24.84 9.06 -29.85
N ARG A 180 -25.97 8.79 -30.51
CA ARG A 180 -26.33 7.46 -31.00
C ARG A 180 -25.34 6.99 -32.07
N GLU A 181 -25.00 7.84 -33.03
CA GLU A 181 -24.02 7.50 -34.05
C GLU A 181 -22.64 7.20 -33.42
N ALA A 182 -22.18 8.00 -32.45
CA ALA A 182 -20.94 7.74 -31.73
C ALA A 182 -20.95 6.41 -30.97
N LEU A 183 -22.08 6.05 -30.35
CA LEU A 183 -22.24 4.78 -29.66
C LEU A 183 -22.21 3.59 -30.62
N GLU A 184 -22.88 3.68 -31.78
CA GLU A 184 -22.83 2.65 -32.83
C GLU A 184 -21.39 2.42 -33.32
N VAL A 185 -20.61 3.50 -33.51
CA VAL A 185 -19.19 3.40 -33.86
C VAL A 185 -18.39 2.68 -32.77
N ALA A 186 -18.60 3.04 -31.50
CA ALA A 186 -17.92 2.40 -30.39
C ALA A 186 -18.29 0.92 -30.27
N GLN A 187 -19.56 0.56 -30.46
CA GLN A 187 -20.00 -0.83 -30.51
C GLN A 187 -19.36 -1.60 -31.67
N LYS A 188 -19.25 -0.98 -32.86
CA LYS A 188 -18.56 -1.57 -34.01
C LYS A 188 -17.09 -1.86 -33.67
N LEU A 189 -16.39 -0.92 -33.03
CA LEU A 189 -15.01 -1.11 -32.56
C LEU A 189 -14.91 -2.24 -31.53
N TYR A 190 -15.79 -2.29 -30.53
CA TYR A 190 -15.68 -3.29 -29.47
C TYR A 190 -16.21 -4.68 -29.84
N ALA A 191 -16.86 -4.82 -30.99
CA ALA A 191 -17.28 -6.09 -31.55
C ALA A 191 -16.13 -6.83 -32.27
N THR A 192 -15.05 -6.13 -32.65
CA THR A 192 -13.87 -6.79 -33.25
C THR A 192 -12.95 -7.36 -32.16
N PRO A 193 -12.18 -8.42 -32.47
CA PRO A 193 -11.16 -8.94 -31.56
C PRO A 193 -10.14 -7.85 -31.20
N ASP A 194 -9.80 -7.74 -29.93
CA ASP A 194 -8.78 -6.79 -29.45
C ASP A 194 -7.36 -7.31 -29.75
N THR A 195 -6.40 -6.41 -29.80
CA THR A 195 -4.98 -6.78 -29.95
C THR A 195 -4.48 -7.43 -28.65
N PRO A 196 -3.75 -8.57 -28.70
CA PRO A 196 -3.10 -9.16 -27.53
C PRO A 196 -2.14 -8.17 -26.83
N SER A 197 -2.05 -8.26 -25.49
CA SER A 197 -1.21 -7.38 -24.68
C SER A 197 0.26 -7.43 -25.08
N GLU A 198 0.74 -8.61 -25.47
CA GLU A 198 2.15 -8.89 -25.79
C GLU A 198 2.57 -8.26 -27.12
N GLU A 199 1.62 -8.00 -28.01
CA GLU A 199 1.84 -7.41 -29.33
C GLU A 199 1.76 -5.87 -29.30
N CYS A 200 1.20 -5.32 -28.23
CA CYS A 200 1.04 -3.88 -28.06
C CYS A 200 2.37 -3.20 -27.76
N GLY A 201 2.51 -1.95 -28.20
CA GLY A 201 3.71 -1.17 -27.93
C GLY A 201 3.49 0.32 -28.08
N TRP A 202 4.51 1.10 -27.70
CA TRP A 202 4.53 2.55 -27.83
C TRP A 202 4.90 2.99 -29.25
N GLY A 203 4.35 4.13 -29.69
CA GLY A 203 4.60 4.72 -31.00
C GLY A 203 3.59 4.33 -32.09
N PRO A 204 3.54 5.07 -33.21
CA PRO A 204 2.48 4.98 -34.22
C PRO A 204 2.46 3.63 -34.97
N ASP A 205 3.62 2.98 -35.13
CA ASP A 205 3.74 1.75 -35.91
C ASP A 205 3.35 0.47 -35.14
N LYS A 206 3.12 0.60 -33.83
CA LYS A 206 2.74 -0.53 -32.97
C LYS A 206 1.22 -0.61 -32.85
N PRO A 207 0.63 -1.81 -32.86
CA PRO A 207 -0.80 -1.95 -32.64
C PRO A 207 -1.15 -1.49 -31.22
N LYS A 208 -2.41 -1.09 -31.04
CA LYS A 208 -2.94 -0.55 -29.80
C LYS A 208 -4.17 -1.35 -29.43
N ARG A 209 -4.30 -1.67 -28.15
CA ARG A 209 -5.57 -2.17 -27.62
C ARG A 209 -6.69 -1.17 -27.85
N HIS A 210 -7.90 -1.66 -28.05
CA HIS A 210 -9.09 -0.83 -28.23
C HIS A 210 -9.29 0.15 -27.08
N SER A 211 -8.95 -0.24 -25.86
CA SER A 211 -9.08 0.61 -24.67
C SER A 211 -8.08 1.77 -24.63
N TYR A 212 -6.93 1.69 -25.33
CA TYR A 212 -6.06 2.84 -25.57
C TYR A 212 -6.60 3.77 -26.65
N LEU A 213 -7.21 3.20 -27.70
CA LEU A 213 -7.76 3.97 -28.82
C LEU A 213 -9.04 4.72 -28.41
N LEU A 214 -9.93 4.07 -27.68
CA LEU A 214 -11.20 4.62 -27.20
C LEU A 214 -11.46 4.16 -25.77
N TYR A 215 -11.50 5.11 -24.84
CA TYR A 215 -11.86 4.83 -23.45
C TYR A 215 -13.30 4.31 -23.38
N ARG A 216 -13.48 3.11 -22.83
CA ARG A 216 -14.80 2.47 -22.68
C ARG A 216 -15.78 3.34 -21.89
N ARG A 217 -15.27 4.17 -20.99
CA ARG A 217 -16.04 5.20 -20.29
C ARG A 217 -16.91 6.03 -21.23
N LEU A 218 -16.40 6.45 -22.40
CA LEU A 218 -17.17 7.27 -23.34
C LEU A 218 -18.43 6.55 -23.79
N ALA A 219 -18.28 5.30 -24.24
CA ALA A 219 -19.38 4.50 -24.75
C ALA A 219 -20.40 4.17 -23.65
N VAL A 220 -19.92 3.89 -22.42
CA VAL A 220 -20.79 3.72 -21.25
C VAL A 220 -21.61 4.99 -20.99
N GLU A 221 -20.97 6.17 -20.97
CA GLU A 221 -21.67 7.44 -20.71
C GLU A 221 -22.66 7.80 -21.83
N LEU A 222 -22.31 7.56 -23.10
CA LEU A 222 -23.23 7.75 -24.23
C LEU A 222 -24.45 6.84 -24.12
N ALA A 223 -24.26 5.56 -23.83
CA ALA A 223 -25.35 4.60 -23.64
C ALA A 223 -26.28 5.00 -22.49
N ILE A 224 -25.73 5.44 -21.35
CA ILE A 224 -26.53 5.95 -20.22
C ILE A 224 -27.39 7.14 -20.66
N ARG A 225 -26.80 8.12 -21.36
CA ARG A 225 -27.52 9.32 -21.83
C ARG A 225 -28.65 9.01 -22.79
N LEU A 226 -28.48 7.96 -23.60
CA LEU A 226 -29.50 7.46 -24.53
C LEU A 226 -30.54 6.55 -23.86
N GLY A 227 -30.40 6.27 -22.55
CA GLY A 227 -31.27 5.36 -21.80
C GLY A 227 -31.01 3.87 -22.06
N GLU A 228 -29.91 3.53 -22.73
CA GLU A 228 -29.53 2.17 -23.10
C GLU A 228 -28.74 1.48 -21.98
N LEU A 229 -29.38 1.26 -20.83
CA LEU A 229 -28.70 0.74 -19.63
C LEU A 229 -28.08 -0.64 -19.81
N GLN A 230 -28.70 -1.53 -20.61
CA GLN A 230 -28.12 -2.85 -20.91
C GLN A 230 -26.85 -2.72 -21.75
N THR A 231 -26.88 -1.90 -22.79
CA THR A 231 -25.70 -1.57 -23.59
C THR A 231 -24.56 -1.03 -22.72
N ALA A 232 -24.88 -0.10 -21.81
CA ALA A 232 -23.91 0.45 -20.87
C ALA A 232 -23.29 -0.64 -19.98
N ALA A 233 -24.11 -1.54 -19.43
CA ALA A 233 -23.65 -2.65 -18.59
C ALA A 233 -22.79 -3.65 -19.36
N ASP A 234 -23.15 -3.96 -20.60
CA ASP A 234 -22.40 -4.92 -21.43
C ASP A 234 -21.00 -4.39 -21.79
N ILE A 235 -20.91 -3.11 -22.18
CA ILE A 235 -19.64 -2.44 -22.50
C ILE A 235 -18.77 -2.31 -21.25
N LEU A 236 -19.37 -1.94 -20.11
CA LEU A 236 -18.67 -1.88 -18.83
C LEU A 236 -18.11 -3.26 -18.44
N GLY A 237 -18.94 -4.31 -18.47
CA GLY A 237 -18.53 -5.67 -18.15
C GLY A 237 -17.44 -6.19 -19.08
N GLN A 238 -17.50 -5.88 -20.38
CA GLN A 238 -16.43 -6.18 -21.32
C GLN A 238 -15.11 -5.51 -20.91
N GLY A 239 -15.15 -4.23 -20.52
CA GLY A 239 -13.98 -3.51 -20.02
C GLY A 239 -13.40 -4.10 -18.74
N LEU A 240 -14.25 -4.48 -17.79
CA LEU A 240 -13.81 -5.11 -16.55
C LEU A 240 -13.07 -6.42 -16.80
N ARG A 241 -13.53 -7.24 -17.76
CA ARG A 241 -12.90 -8.52 -18.11
C ARG A 241 -11.62 -8.38 -18.93
N GLN A 242 -11.57 -7.41 -19.84
CA GLN A 242 -10.45 -7.27 -20.79
C GLN A 242 -9.35 -6.34 -20.30
N ASP A 243 -9.71 -5.31 -19.55
CA ASP A 243 -8.81 -4.20 -19.21
C ASP A 243 -8.48 -4.14 -17.72
N LEU A 244 -9.26 -4.80 -16.86
CA LEU A 244 -9.00 -4.97 -15.42
C LEU A 244 -8.64 -3.66 -14.67
N PHE A 245 -9.19 -2.51 -15.11
CA PHE A 245 -8.90 -1.15 -14.62
C PHE A 245 -7.54 -0.55 -14.99
N THR A 246 -6.74 -1.20 -15.83
CA THR A 246 -5.35 -0.77 -16.12
C THR A 246 -5.22 0.04 -17.41
N ASN A 247 -6.08 -0.22 -18.41
CA ASN A 247 -5.96 0.35 -19.74
C ASN A 247 -7.30 0.92 -20.17
N GLY A 248 -7.45 2.26 -20.15
CA GLY A 248 -8.64 2.95 -20.67
C GLY A 248 -9.66 3.45 -19.63
N GLY A 249 -9.31 3.40 -18.33
CA GLY A 249 -10.01 4.06 -17.22
C GLY A 249 -9.91 3.27 -15.91
N GLU A 250 -9.58 3.95 -14.81
CA GLU A 250 -9.61 3.36 -13.46
C GLU A 250 -11.07 3.10 -13.01
N LEU A 251 -11.31 2.17 -12.07
CA LEU A 251 -12.66 1.96 -11.48
C LEU A 251 -13.30 3.29 -11.04
N ARG A 252 -12.49 4.17 -10.47
CA ARG A 252 -12.91 5.48 -10.00
C ARG A 252 -13.53 6.31 -11.11
N ASP A 253 -12.95 6.26 -12.31
CA ASP A 253 -13.45 7.01 -13.45
C ASP A 253 -14.79 6.51 -13.95
N PHE A 254 -15.09 5.21 -13.82
CA PHE A 254 -16.41 4.66 -14.15
C PHE A 254 -17.47 5.02 -13.11
N LEU A 255 -17.13 4.93 -11.81
CA LEU A 255 -18.05 5.32 -10.73
C LEU A 255 -18.34 6.83 -10.69
N MET A 256 -17.54 7.63 -11.42
CA MET A 256 -17.80 9.04 -11.65
C MET A 256 -18.80 9.31 -12.79
N VAL A 257 -19.18 8.33 -13.62
CA VAL A 257 -20.08 8.59 -14.76
C VAL A 257 -21.48 9.00 -14.28
N PRO A 258 -22.05 10.13 -14.75
CA PRO A 258 -23.43 10.48 -14.41
C PRO A 258 -24.41 9.37 -14.81
N GLY A 259 -25.26 8.92 -13.88
CA GLY A 259 -26.22 7.84 -14.11
C GLY A 259 -25.66 6.42 -13.99
N ILE A 260 -24.38 6.25 -13.61
CA ILE A 260 -23.77 4.91 -13.47
C ILE A 260 -24.53 4.01 -12.49
N TYR A 261 -25.10 4.57 -11.42
CA TYR A 261 -25.82 3.81 -10.39
C TYR A 261 -27.08 3.11 -10.90
N ASP A 262 -27.63 3.51 -12.06
CA ASP A 262 -28.73 2.80 -12.72
C ASP A 262 -28.23 1.60 -13.56
N VAL A 263 -26.94 1.61 -13.94
CA VAL A 263 -26.27 0.53 -14.71
C VAL A 263 -25.73 -0.56 -13.79
N LEU A 264 -25.21 -0.20 -12.61
CA LEU A 264 -24.58 -1.17 -11.70
C LEU A 264 -25.50 -2.35 -11.31
N PRO A 265 -26.81 -2.15 -11.03
CA PRO A 265 -27.71 -3.28 -10.80
C PRO A 265 -27.88 -4.19 -12.02
N VAL A 266 -27.84 -3.62 -13.24
CA VAL A 266 -27.93 -4.37 -14.50
C VAL A 266 -26.68 -5.23 -14.68
N LEU A 267 -25.50 -4.66 -14.44
CA LEU A 267 -24.22 -5.37 -14.47
C LEU A 267 -24.18 -6.51 -13.43
N ALA A 268 -24.63 -6.23 -12.20
CA ALA A 268 -24.60 -7.16 -11.07
C ALA A 268 -25.43 -8.43 -11.31
N ARG A 269 -26.47 -8.40 -12.17
CA ARG A 269 -27.28 -9.58 -12.51
C ARG A 269 -26.47 -10.72 -13.14
N GLY A 270 -25.39 -10.40 -13.85
CA GLY A 270 -24.51 -11.40 -14.43
C GLY A 270 -23.42 -11.92 -13.48
N GLY A 271 -23.35 -11.42 -12.25
CA GLY A 271 -22.38 -11.87 -11.25
C GLY A 271 -20.93 -11.82 -11.77
N LYS A 272 -20.16 -12.88 -11.52
CA LYS A 272 -18.75 -12.98 -11.92
C LYS A 272 -18.53 -13.04 -13.44
N GLU A 273 -19.51 -13.51 -14.20
CA GLU A 273 -19.43 -13.53 -15.67
C GLU A 273 -19.45 -12.10 -16.24
N SER A 274 -20.27 -11.22 -15.66
CA SER A 274 -20.35 -9.82 -16.08
C SER A 274 -19.29 -8.93 -15.44
N ASN A 275 -18.92 -9.20 -14.19
CA ASN A 275 -17.97 -8.42 -13.41
C ASN A 275 -17.02 -9.36 -12.65
N PRO A 276 -15.74 -9.52 -13.07
CA PRO A 276 -14.78 -10.39 -12.38
C PRO A 276 -14.51 -9.96 -10.92
N PHE A 277 -14.81 -8.70 -10.57
CA PHE A 277 -14.69 -8.14 -9.23
C PHE A 277 -15.97 -8.26 -8.40
N PHE A 278 -16.98 -9.01 -8.88
CA PHE A 278 -18.27 -9.13 -8.21
C PHE A 278 -18.16 -9.80 -6.84
N ILE A 279 -18.66 -9.10 -5.82
CA ILE A 279 -18.80 -9.60 -4.45
C ILE A 279 -20.25 -10.02 -4.25
N THR A 280 -20.48 -11.20 -3.66
CA THR A 280 -21.84 -11.67 -3.37
C THR A 280 -22.48 -10.85 -2.25
N LYS A 281 -23.81 -10.87 -2.16
CA LYS A 281 -24.50 -10.15 -1.08
C LYS A 281 -24.13 -10.70 0.29
N GLU A 282 -24.04 -12.03 0.39
CA GLU A 282 -23.69 -12.75 1.60
C GLU A 282 -22.29 -12.37 2.08
N ASP A 283 -21.31 -12.33 1.17
CA ASP A 283 -19.95 -11.91 1.49
C ASP A 283 -19.90 -10.43 1.91
N ALA A 284 -20.62 -9.55 1.21
CA ALA A 284 -20.68 -8.13 1.54
C ALA A 284 -21.21 -7.89 2.96
N VAL A 285 -22.24 -8.62 3.39
CA VAL A 285 -22.78 -8.54 4.75
C VAL A 285 -21.75 -8.98 5.79
N VAL A 286 -21.00 -10.04 5.52
CA VAL A 286 -19.93 -10.50 6.42
C VAL A 286 -18.79 -9.49 6.47
N MET A 287 -18.37 -8.94 5.32
CA MET A 287 -17.34 -7.89 5.25
C MET A 287 -17.72 -6.68 6.12
N VAL A 288 -18.96 -6.19 6.04
CA VAL A 288 -19.43 -5.09 6.90
C VAL A 288 -19.28 -5.43 8.38
N ARG A 289 -19.74 -6.62 8.79
CA ARG A 289 -19.69 -7.05 10.19
C ARG A 289 -18.25 -7.12 10.70
N GLU A 290 -17.38 -7.83 10.00
CA GLU A 290 -16.02 -8.09 10.45
C GLU A 290 -15.15 -6.82 10.40
N ILE A 291 -15.27 -6.01 9.35
CA ILE A 291 -14.53 -4.73 9.25
C ILE A 291 -15.01 -3.76 10.33
N THR A 292 -16.32 -3.64 10.54
CA THR A 292 -16.82 -2.75 11.60
C THR A 292 -16.36 -3.21 12.97
N ALA A 293 -16.39 -4.52 13.25
CA ALA A 293 -15.88 -5.06 14.51
C ALA A 293 -14.38 -4.79 14.70
N ALA A 294 -13.58 -4.90 13.64
CA ALA A 294 -12.16 -4.57 13.67
C ALA A 294 -11.90 -3.08 13.96
N LEU A 295 -12.65 -2.21 13.28
CA LEU A 295 -12.61 -0.75 13.50
C LEU A 295 -12.99 -0.39 14.94
N GLU A 296 -14.04 -1.01 15.49
CA GLU A 296 -14.51 -0.78 16.86
C GLU A 296 -13.50 -1.30 17.89
N LEU A 297 -12.98 -2.50 17.69
CA LEU A 297 -11.96 -3.11 18.56
C LEU A 297 -10.72 -2.21 18.65
N ARG A 298 -10.19 -1.74 17.52
CA ARG A 298 -9.01 -0.85 17.53
C ARG A 298 -9.34 0.53 18.11
N ALA A 299 -10.53 1.07 17.84
CA ALA A 299 -10.94 2.37 18.38
C ALA A 299 -11.16 2.36 19.91
N GLU A 300 -11.54 1.22 20.48
CA GLU A 300 -11.79 1.05 21.91
C GLU A 300 -10.53 0.61 22.68
N HIS A 301 -9.73 -0.27 22.09
CA HIS A 301 -8.63 -0.95 22.78
C HIS A 301 -7.24 -0.66 22.20
N GLY A 302 -7.13 0.20 21.19
CA GLY A 302 -5.88 0.48 20.49
C GLY A 302 -5.45 -0.68 19.60
N ARG A 303 -4.19 -0.63 19.12
CA ARG A 303 -3.55 -1.71 18.35
C ARG A 303 -3.66 -3.05 19.09
N GLN A 304 -4.16 -4.10 18.43
CA GLN A 304 -4.23 -5.44 19.05
C GLN A 304 -3.00 -6.28 18.72
N TRP A 305 -1.85 -5.63 18.74
CA TRP A 305 -0.57 -6.16 18.32
C TRP A 305 -0.32 -7.59 18.84
N GLU A 306 -0.11 -8.54 17.93
CA GLU A 306 0.16 -9.94 18.29
C GLU A 306 1.50 -10.10 19.03
N LEU A 307 2.51 -9.28 18.70
CA LEU A 307 3.85 -9.34 19.30
C LEU A 307 4.00 -8.53 20.60
N HIS A 308 2.90 -8.00 21.12
CA HIS A 308 2.90 -7.23 22.37
C HIS A 308 3.56 -8.05 23.52
N PRO A 309 4.40 -7.43 24.38
CA PRO A 309 5.11 -8.14 25.45
C PRO A 309 4.23 -8.97 26.39
N SER A 310 2.96 -8.62 26.55
CA SER A 310 2.01 -9.39 27.37
C SER A 310 1.51 -10.69 26.72
N LYS A 311 1.75 -10.87 25.41
CA LYS A 311 1.29 -12.04 24.63
C LYS A 311 2.45 -12.96 24.25
N VAL A 312 3.58 -12.39 23.85
CA VAL A 312 4.74 -13.11 23.29
C VAL A 312 5.99 -12.80 24.11
N GLY A 313 6.61 -13.83 24.69
CA GLY A 313 7.88 -13.69 25.40
C GLY A 313 9.08 -13.61 24.45
N TRP A 314 10.25 -13.22 24.97
CA TRP A 314 11.48 -13.10 24.16
C TRP A 314 11.88 -14.39 23.43
N ARG A 315 11.77 -15.55 24.09
CA ARG A 315 12.13 -16.83 23.45
C ARG A 315 11.29 -17.10 22.21
N GLU A 316 9.98 -17.00 22.35
CA GLU A 316 9.06 -17.17 21.21
C GLU A 316 9.30 -16.12 20.12
N LEU A 317 9.60 -14.88 20.49
CA LEU A 317 9.89 -13.81 19.53
C LEU A 317 11.15 -14.12 18.69
N LEU A 318 12.23 -14.57 19.34
CA LEU A 318 13.48 -14.94 18.68
C LEU A 318 13.32 -16.20 17.82
N ASP A 319 12.58 -17.20 18.31
CA ASP A 319 12.27 -18.41 17.55
C ASP A 319 11.49 -18.05 16.27
N ARG A 320 10.49 -17.16 16.35
CA ARG A 320 9.72 -16.67 15.20
C ARG A 320 10.59 -15.89 14.21
N LEU A 321 11.49 -15.03 14.70
CA LEU A 321 12.45 -14.32 13.86
C LEU A 321 13.31 -15.32 13.06
N ALA A 322 13.97 -16.23 13.77
CA ALA A 322 14.88 -17.19 13.17
C ALA A 322 14.18 -18.13 12.18
N GLU A 323 13.02 -18.67 12.55
CA GLU A 323 12.23 -19.51 11.65
C GLU A 323 11.73 -18.75 10.43
N GLY A 324 11.30 -17.50 10.62
CA GLY A 324 10.80 -16.66 9.55
C GLY A 324 11.91 -16.32 8.56
N ALA A 325 13.03 -15.82 9.08
CA ALA A 325 14.24 -15.49 8.36
C ALA A 325 14.76 -16.68 7.54
N TRP A 326 14.83 -17.88 8.12
CA TRP A 326 15.25 -19.09 7.41
C TRP A 326 14.31 -19.52 6.28
N LYS A 327 13.01 -19.20 6.39
CA LYS A 327 12.02 -19.51 5.36
C LYS A 327 12.09 -18.50 4.20
N THR A 328 12.35 -17.23 4.48
CA THR A 328 12.28 -16.15 3.50
C THR A 328 13.62 -15.80 2.86
N HIS A 329 14.75 -16.05 3.53
CA HIS A 329 16.10 -15.67 3.08
C HIS A 329 17.06 -16.87 3.01
N ARG A 330 16.53 -18.07 2.75
CA ARG A 330 17.28 -19.33 2.87
C ARG A 330 18.59 -19.33 2.07
N LYS A 331 18.57 -18.85 0.83
CA LYS A 331 19.72 -18.92 -0.09
C LYS A 331 20.92 -18.15 0.44
N GLU A 332 20.68 -16.93 0.93
CA GLU A 332 21.72 -16.07 1.48
C GLU A 332 22.29 -16.69 2.77
N TYR A 333 21.44 -17.14 3.69
CA TYR A 333 21.90 -17.86 4.88
C TYR A 333 22.75 -19.11 4.55
N GLN A 334 22.36 -19.88 3.52
CA GLN A 334 23.15 -21.02 3.08
C GLN A 334 24.52 -20.62 2.53
N SER A 335 24.63 -19.48 1.82
CA SER A 335 25.93 -18.95 1.39
C SER A 335 26.82 -18.49 2.55
N MET A 336 26.22 -18.05 3.65
CA MET A 336 26.93 -17.71 4.90
C MET A 336 27.30 -18.95 5.74
N GLY A 337 26.98 -20.17 5.27
CA GLY A 337 27.27 -21.42 5.98
C GLY A 337 26.26 -21.80 7.08
N ILE A 338 25.15 -21.06 7.19
CA ILE A 338 24.06 -21.33 8.15
C ILE A 338 23.20 -22.48 7.62
N GLN A 339 22.96 -23.49 8.46
CA GLN A 339 22.32 -24.74 8.04
C GLN A 339 20.86 -24.85 8.48
N SER A 340 20.44 -24.09 9.47
CA SER A 340 19.10 -24.13 10.04
C SER A 340 18.72 -22.81 10.71
N ALA A 341 17.44 -22.64 11.01
CA ALA A 341 16.93 -21.50 11.78
C ALA A 341 17.62 -21.36 13.14
N ASN A 342 17.92 -22.47 13.82
CA ASN A 342 18.58 -22.41 15.13
C ASN A 342 19.98 -21.81 15.08
N ASP A 343 20.67 -21.95 13.93
CA ASP A 343 22.03 -21.44 13.74
C ASP A 343 22.05 -19.92 13.50
N ILE A 344 20.88 -19.28 13.33
CA ILE A 344 20.74 -17.82 13.16
C ILE A 344 20.90 -17.09 14.50
N LEU A 345 20.54 -17.72 15.62
CA LEU A 345 20.62 -17.13 16.94
C LEU A 345 21.98 -17.42 17.57
N TYR A 346 22.62 -16.41 18.15
CA TYR A 346 23.86 -16.61 18.88
C TYR A 346 23.65 -17.29 20.23
N ASP A 347 24.70 -17.94 20.73
CA ASP A 347 24.69 -18.54 22.06
C ASP A 347 24.31 -17.49 23.13
N PRO A 348 23.58 -17.87 24.20
CA PRO A 348 23.19 -16.94 25.25
C PRO A 348 24.39 -16.36 26.00
N ALA A 349 24.33 -15.08 26.34
CA ALA A 349 25.30 -14.42 27.19
C ALA A 349 25.14 -14.84 28.66
N THR A 350 26.26 -15.00 29.34
CA THR A 350 26.35 -15.22 30.79
C THR A 350 26.16 -13.92 31.56
N GLU A 351 25.77 -14.00 32.85
CA GLU A 351 25.66 -12.79 33.68
C GLU A 351 27.01 -12.11 33.88
N GLU A 352 28.11 -12.87 33.86
CA GLU A 352 29.47 -12.34 33.91
C GLU A 352 29.79 -11.49 32.68
N GLU A 353 29.44 -11.96 31.47
CA GLU A 353 29.62 -11.19 30.23
C GLU A 353 28.75 -9.94 30.20
N ILE A 354 27.48 -10.04 30.65
CA ILE A 354 26.58 -8.89 30.75
C ILE A 354 27.14 -7.85 31.72
N THR A 355 27.65 -8.28 32.87
CA THR A 355 28.27 -7.39 33.86
C THR A 355 29.50 -6.71 33.28
N ALA A 356 30.38 -7.46 32.60
CA ALA A 356 31.56 -6.89 31.95
C ALA A 356 31.20 -5.88 30.85
N ALA A 357 30.13 -6.14 30.09
CA ALA A 357 29.61 -5.20 29.11
C ALA A 357 29.11 -3.90 29.77
N GLU A 358 28.34 -4.01 30.87
CA GLU A 358 27.86 -2.84 31.62
C GLU A 358 29.01 -2.01 32.24
N GLU A 359 30.08 -2.67 32.70
CA GLU A 359 31.29 -1.98 33.16
C GLU A 359 31.98 -1.20 32.03
N LYS A 360 31.94 -1.73 30.80
CA LYS A 360 32.58 -1.13 29.62
C LYS A 360 31.79 0.06 29.07
N VAL A 361 30.47 -0.05 28.94
CA VAL A 361 29.64 0.93 28.20
C VAL A 361 28.59 1.64 29.04
N GLY A 362 28.44 1.26 30.31
CA GLY A 362 27.38 1.72 31.19
C GLY A 362 26.15 0.80 31.16
N GLU A 363 25.13 1.18 31.94
CA GLU A 363 23.91 0.39 32.12
C GLU A 363 23.24 0.04 30.79
N LEU A 364 23.03 -1.27 30.56
CA LEU A 364 22.34 -1.78 29.40
C LEU A 364 20.81 -1.75 29.62
N PRO A 365 20.02 -1.52 28.56
CA PRO A 365 18.56 -1.61 28.65
C PRO A 365 18.08 -2.98 29.16
N ALA A 366 16.98 -2.97 29.91
CA ALA A 366 16.49 -4.18 30.57
C ALA A 366 16.01 -5.25 29.58
N ASP A 367 15.27 -4.85 28.54
CA ASP A 367 14.79 -5.73 27.48
C ASP A 367 15.95 -6.30 26.64
N PHE A 368 16.98 -5.49 26.35
CA PHE A 368 18.19 -5.96 25.69
C PHE A 368 18.92 -7.01 26.53
N LYS A 369 19.03 -6.80 27.85
CA LYS A 369 19.57 -7.80 28.77
C LYS A 369 18.75 -9.09 28.79
N GLU A 370 17.42 -9.00 28.74
CA GLU A 370 16.56 -10.18 28.64
C GLU A 370 16.77 -10.95 27.33
N MET A 371 16.96 -10.24 26.21
CA MET A 371 17.28 -10.85 24.92
C MET A 371 18.62 -11.58 24.97
N VAL A 372 19.71 -10.93 25.40
CA VAL A 372 21.05 -11.52 25.36
C VAL A 372 21.21 -12.73 26.27
N ARG A 373 20.45 -12.82 27.36
CA ARG A 373 20.35 -14.02 28.21
C ARG A 373 19.74 -15.24 27.51
N LEU A 374 19.05 -15.04 26.40
CA LEU A 374 18.41 -16.08 25.61
C LEU A 374 19.15 -16.37 24.32
N ALA A 375 19.61 -15.31 23.65
CA ALA A 375 20.50 -15.37 22.50
C ALA A 375 21.28 -14.06 22.46
N ASN A 376 22.62 -14.12 22.43
CA ASN A 376 23.46 -12.93 22.42
C ASN A 376 23.48 -12.22 21.05
N GLY A 377 22.30 -11.92 20.53
CA GLY A 377 22.08 -11.42 19.19
C GLY A 377 21.69 -12.48 18.18
N PHE A 378 21.69 -12.10 16.91
CA PHE A 378 21.29 -12.93 15.78
C PHE A 378 21.94 -12.47 14.49
N ILE A 379 22.01 -13.38 13.52
CA ILE A 379 22.61 -13.19 12.21
C ILE A 379 21.59 -12.61 11.23
N GLY A 380 21.90 -11.44 10.65
CA GLY A 380 21.17 -10.89 9.50
C GLY A 380 21.87 -11.22 8.18
N GLY A 381 21.65 -10.41 7.15
CA GLY A 381 22.37 -10.55 5.89
C GLY A 381 22.90 -9.23 5.35
N TRP A 382 23.38 -9.27 4.11
CA TRP A 382 24.07 -8.14 3.48
C TRP A 382 23.16 -6.92 3.38
N HIS A 383 21.89 -7.13 2.99
CA HIS A 383 20.89 -6.07 2.85
C HIS A 383 19.64 -6.25 3.71
N PHE A 384 19.51 -7.35 4.46
CA PHE A 384 18.35 -7.63 5.29
C PHE A 384 18.68 -7.65 6.78
N PHE A 385 17.69 -7.28 7.60
CA PHE A 385 17.80 -7.09 9.06
C PHE A 385 18.97 -6.21 9.53
N ALA A 386 19.48 -5.36 8.64
CA ALA A 386 20.67 -4.55 8.87
C ALA A 386 21.88 -5.37 9.37
N GLY A 387 22.06 -6.61 8.89
CA GLY A 387 23.13 -7.50 9.36
C GLY A 387 22.88 -8.18 10.71
N GLY A 388 21.73 -7.95 11.35
CA GLY A 388 21.44 -8.45 12.68
C GLY A 388 22.27 -7.74 13.75
N ILE A 389 22.48 -8.36 14.90
CA ILE A 389 23.26 -7.76 16.00
C ILE A 389 24.16 -8.81 16.65
N ALA A 390 25.42 -8.48 16.94
CA ALA A 390 26.38 -9.35 17.63
C ALA A 390 26.25 -9.31 19.17
N GLY A 391 25.12 -8.79 19.67
CA GLY A 391 24.84 -8.67 21.10
C GLY A 391 25.91 -7.87 21.84
N ILE A 392 26.45 -8.42 22.93
CA ILE A 392 27.43 -7.73 23.79
C ILE A 392 28.90 -8.06 23.49
N GLN A 393 29.20 -8.95 22.53
CA GLN A 393 30.57 -9.41 22.28
C GLN A 393 31.50 -8.27 21.81
N TYR A 394 30.98 -7.35 21.00
CA TYR A 394 31.74 -6.25 20.41
C TYR A 394 31.14 -4.87 20.73
N ILE A 395 30.66 -4.72 21.96
CA ILE A 395 30.01 -3.49 22.42
C ILE A 395 31.03 -2.40 22.75
N THR A 396 30.78 -1.15 22.33
CA THR A 396 31.69 -0.02 22.60
C THR A 396 30.96 1.31 22.79
N THR A 397 31.64 2.30 23.37
CA THR A 397 31.25 3.72 23.35
C THR A 397 32.27 4.59 22.60
N GLU A 398 33.38 3.98 22.18
CA GLU A 398 34.43 4.60 21.39
C GLU A 398 34.02 4.45 19.94
N GLY A 399 33.42 5.51 19.39
CA GLY A 399 32.87 5.52 18.05
C GLY A 399 33.97 5.41 17.00
N ASN A 400 34.14 4.23 16.45
CA ASN A 400 34.62 4.07 15.08
C ASN A 400 33.35 3.91 14.23
N GLY A 401 32.77 5.02 13.78
CA GLY A 401 31.49 4.97 13.06
C GLY A 401 30.73 6.29 13.04
N TYR A 402 29.51 6.22 12.51
CA TYR A 402 28.66 7.36 12.19
C TYR A 402 27.78 7.84 13.37
N ALA A 403 28.28 7.77 14.60
CA ALA A 403 27.53 8.16 15.81
C ALA A 403 27.12 9.66 15.80
N ASP A 404 27.90 10.52 15.14
CA ASP A 404 27.62 11.94 14.94
C ASP A 404 26.24 12.17 14.31
N ILE A 405 25.81 11.29 13.40
CA ILE A 405 24.48 11.35 12.77
C ILE A 405 23.38 11.24 13.82
N GLY A 406 23.54 10.35 14.81
CA GLY A 406 22.60 10.21 15.92
C GLY A 406 22.61 11.41 16.87
N TYR A 407 23.78 11.98 17.17
CA TYR A 407 23.86 13.17 18.02
C TYR A 407 23.15 14.37 17.37
N GLU A 408 23.32 14.56 16.06
CA GLU A 408 22.60 15.59 15.30
C GLU A 408 21.09 15.32 15.27
N HIS A 409 20.68 14.06 15.05
CA HIS A 409 19.27 13.71 14.97
C HIS A 409 18.50 13.92 16.29
N TYR A 410 19.14 13.64 17.43
CA TYR A 410 18.53 13.80 18.76
C TYR A 410 18.94 15.10 19.47
N GLU A 411 19.43 16.12 18.75
CA GLU A 411 19.90 17.37 19.34
C GLU A 411 18.79 18.09 20.15
N ASP A 412 17.56 18.08 19.64
CA ASP A 412 16.39 18.69 20.31
C ASP A 412 16.08 18.06 21.68
N GLU A 413 16.31 16.76 21.83
CA GLU A 413 16.11 16.04 23.09
C GLU A 413 17.35 16.03 24.00
N LEU A 414 18.54 15.93 23.42
CA LEU A 414 19.76 15.53 24.14
C LEU A 414 20.93 16.51 24.00
N GLY A 415 20.80 17.60 23.23
CA GLY A 415 21.92 18.48 22.86
C GLY A 415 22.67 19.15 24.04
N GLU A 416 22.02 19.29 25.21
CA GLU A 416 22.66 19.81 26.42
C GLU A 416 23.33 18.73 27.30
N LEU A 417 23.20 17.46 26.93
CA LEU A 417 23.72 16.33 27.69
C LEU A 417 25.07 15.87 27.16
N ASP A 418 26.04 15.73 28.05
CA ASP A 418 27.27 14.99 27.78
C ASP A 418 27.01 13.50 28.01
N TYR A 419 26.85 12.75 26.91
CA TYR A 419 26.62 11.32 26.91
C TYR A 419 27.35 10.65 25.75
N LYS A 420 27.59 9.35 25.90
CA LYS A 420 28.08 8.49 24.81
C LYS A 420 27.02 7.48 24.44
N MET A 421 26.77 7.33 23.15
CA MET A 421 25.96 6.23 22.62
C MET A 421 26.70 4.90 22.77
N ILE A 422 25.93 3.85 22.97
CA ILE A 422 26.41 2.47 22.96
C ILE A 422 26.32 1.98 21.52
N GLN A 423 27.44 1.59 20.93
CA GLN A 423 27.50 1.01 19.59
C GLN A 423 27.52 -0.52 19.70
N LEU A 424 26.72 -1.18 18.87
CA LEU A 424 26.73 -2.62 18.67
C LEU A 424 27.26 -2.92 17.26
N GLU A 425 28.06 -3.97 17.13
CA GLU A 425 28.43 -4.49 15.82
C GLU A 425 27.27 -5.31 15.22
N PRO A 426 27.14 -5.30 13.89
CA PRO A 426 26.18 -6.17 13.22
C PRO A 426 26.54 -7.64 13.46
N GLY A 427 25.56 -8.52 13.33
CA GLY A 427 25.75 -9.96 13.47
C GLY A 427 26.67 -10.53 12.39
N THR A 428 26.66 -9.96 11.20
CA THR A 428 27.50 -10.32 10.05
C THR A 428 27.85 -9.08 9.23
N GLU A 429 28.82 -9.19 8.32
CA GLU A 429 29.10 -8.12 7.36
C GLU A 429 27.83 -7.76 6.57
N CYS A 430 27.51 -6.45 6.53
CA CYS A 430 26.19 -5.98 6.14
C CYS A 430 26.22 -4.58 5.51
N ASP A 431 27.06 -4.39 4.51
CA ASP A 431 27.11 -3.15 3.73
C ASP A 431 27.17 -1.88 4.61
N SER A 432 28.02 -1.90 5.65
CA SER A 432 28.24 -0.78 6.59
C SER A 432 27.05 -0.35 7.47
N PHE A 433 26.04 -1.19 7.72
CA PHE A 433 25.07 -0.89 8.79
C PHE A 433 25.74 -0.85 10.16
N ASN A 434 25.45 0.20 10.93
CA ASN A 434 25.91 0.39 12.30
C ASN A 434 24.71 0.56 13.23
N HIS A 435 24.80 -0.01 14.44
CA HIS A 435 23.72 -0.05 15.42
C HIS A 435 24.08 0.72 16.67
N PHE A 436 23.12 1.46 17.20
CA PHE A 436 23.33 2.36 18.33
C PHE A 436 22.17 2.34 19.32
N ILE A 437 22.51 2.49 20.59
CA ILE A 437 21.60 2.65 21.71
C ILE A 437 21.91 3.97 22.41
N VAL A 438 20.90 4.81 22.56
CA VAL A 438 20.94 5.93 23.51
C VAL A 438 20.71 5.34 24.90
N PRO A 439 21.65 5.47 25.86
CA PRO A 439 21.48 4.84 27.17
C PRO A 439 20.20 5.34 27.87
N PRO A 440 19.39 4.45 28.48
CA PRO A 440 18.07 4.81 29.01
C PRO A 440 18.08 5.98 29.99
N LYS A 441 19.12 6.07 30.82
CA LYS A 441 19.29 7.17 31.78
C LYS A 441 19.37 8.55 31.12
N TYR A 442 20.02 8.65 29.95
CA TYR A 442 20.18 9.92 29.24
C TYR A 442 18.96 10.25 28.41
N TRP A 443 18.35 9.25 27.75
CA TRP A 443 17.07 9.43 27.04
C TRP A 443 16.00 10.02 27.96
N LYS A 444 15.80 9.37 29.12
CA LYS A 444 14.84 9.83 30.13
C LYS A 444 15.15 11.24 30.61
N LYS A 445 16.42 11.54 30.88
CA LYS A 445 16.84 12.86 31.34
C LYS A 445 16.57 13.95 30.29
N GLY A 446 16.93 13.70 29.04
CA GLY A 446 16.80 14.68 27.95
C GLY A 446 15.35 14.98 27.61
N LYS A 447 14.52 13.96 27.43
CA LYS A 447 13.07 14.13 27.22
C LYS A 447 12.40 14.93 28.34
N LEU A 448 12.73 14.64 29.61
CA LEU A 448 12.22 15.42 30.74
C LEU A 448 12.67 16.89 30.71
N GLN A 449 13.93 17.17 30.31
CA GLN A 449 14.43 18.54 30.14
C GLN A 449 13.75 19.27 28.97
N ALA A 450 13.46 18.56 27.88
CA ALA A 450 12.71 19.05 26.73
C ALA A 450 11.19 19.17 26.98
N GLY A 451 10.71 18.87 28.20
CA GLY A 451 9.28 18.95 28.55
C GLY A 451 8.41 17.89 27.88
N LYS A 452 9.01 16.78 27.41
CA LYS A 452 8.33 15.65 26.77
C LYS A 452 8.06 14.54 27.80
N GLU A 453 6.97 13.79 27.60
CA GLU A 453 6.69 12.59 28.39
C GLU A 453 7.65 11.45 28.00
N VAL A 454 7.94 10.56 28.96
CA VAL A 454 8.79 9.37 28.75
C VAL A 454 8.08 8.17 29.35
N LYS A 455 7.88 7.12 28.55
CA LYS A 455 7.33 5.85 29.06
C LYS A 455 8.37 5.13 29.89
N ASP A 456 7.93 4.36 30.88
CA ASP A 456 8.86 3.62 31.72
C ASP A 456 9.58 2.53 30.91
N GLY A 457 10.91 2.46 31.05
CA GLY A 457 11.77 1.57 30.25
C GLY A 457 12.06 2.00 28.81
N GLU A 458 11.51 3.15 28.36
CA GLU A 458 11.75 3.67 27.00
C GLU A 458 13.18 4.18 26.81
N TYR A 459 13.77 3.87 25.67
CA TYR A 459 15.05 4.43 25.20
C TYR A 459 15.01 4.54 23.67
N GLN A 460 16.12 4.90 23.01
CA GLN A 460 16.18 4.86 21.55
C GLN A 460 17.23 3.87 21.10
N TYR A 461 16.80 2.97 20.22
CA TYR A 461 17.65 2.12 19.42
C TYR A 461 17.57 2.60 17.97
N TRP A 462 18.69 2.66 17.27
CA TRP A 462 18.70 3.04 15.86
C TRP A 462 19.81 2.37 15.08
N HIS A 463 19.64 2.32 13.77
CA HIS A 463 20.71 1.90 12.87
C HIS A 463 20.76 2.77 11.61
N TRP A 464 21.92 2.79 10.97
CA TRP A 464 22.16 3.62 9.78
C TRP A 464 23.31 3.08 8.92
N ALA A 465 23.25 3.34 7.62
CA ALA A 465 24.32 3.07 6.66
C ALA A 465 24.52 4.28 5.73
N SER A 466 25.77 4.55 5.33
CA SER A 466 26.14 5.80 4.66
C SER A 466 25.64 5.97 3.24
N TRP A 467 25.50 4.87 2.51
CA TRP A 467 24.93 4.84 1.16
C TRP A 467 23.41 4.95 1.16
N SER A 468 22.75 4.67 2.29
CA SER A 468 21.29 4.69 2.35
C SER A 468 20.71 6.09 2.15
N GLY A 469 21.54 7.14 2.27
CA GLY A 469 21.22 8.52 1.90
C GLY A 469 20.00 9.11 2.61
N GLY A 470 19.47 8.41 3.61
CA GLY A 470 18.18 8.66 4.25
C GLY A 470 18.29 8.94 5.75
N GLU A 471 17.14 9.24 6.34
CA GLU A 471 16.98 9.46 7.78
C GLU A 471 17.31 8.20 8.59
N ILE A 472 17.71 8.39 9.84
CA ILE A 472 17.96 7.30 10.78
C ILE A 472 16.70 6.44 10.92
N ARG A 473 16.85 5.11 10.89
CA ARG A 473 15.78 4.19 11.33
C ARG A 473 15.90 3.99 12.83
N HIS A 474 14.85 4.27 13.58
CA HIS A 474 14.86 4.21 15.05
C HIS A 474 13.63 3.53 15.65
N TRP A 475 13.78 3.03 16.87
CA TRP A 475 12.81 2.28 17.65
C TRP A 475 12.91 2.66 19.13
N ASP A 476 11.83 2.45 19.88
CA ASP A 476 11.77 2.81 21.31
C ASP A 476 12.40 1.74 22.23
N SER A 477 12.83 0.63 21.64
CA SER A 477 13.52 -0.48 22.31
C SER A 477 14.16 -1.43 21.29
N VAL A 478 15.08 -2.30 21.76
CA VAL A 478 15.62 -3.40 20.94
C VAL A 478 14.52 -4.42 20.67
N ARG A 479 13.59 -4.59 21.61
CA ARG A 479 12.40 -5.41 21.37
C ARG A 479 11.58 -4.94 20.18
N ASP A 480 11.32 -3.64 20.06
CA ASP A 480 10.53 -3.09 18.94
C ASP A 480 11.24 -3.29 17.60
N PHE A 481 12.57 -3.16 17.59
CA PHE A 481 13.41 -3.50 16.44
C PHE A 481 13.24 -4.95 16.02
N VAL A 482 13.40 -5.90 16.94
CA VAL A 482 13.22 -7.34 16.67
C VAL A 482 11.79 -7.63 16.21
N CYS A 483 10.78 -7.05 16.86
CA CYS A 483 9.39 -7.21 16.45
C CYS A 483 9.16 -6.72 15.01
N SER A 484 9.79 -5.63 14.58
CA SER A 484 9.63 -5.12 13.21
C SER A 484 10.10 -6.11 12.16
N PHE A 485 11.20 -6.84 12.43
CA PHE A 485 11.67 -7.90 11.54
C PHE A 485 10.84 -9.17 11.60
N VAL A 486 10.31 -9.54 12.77
CA VAL A 486 9.33 -10.65 12.87
C VAL A 486 8.09 -10.33 12.03
N GLU A 487 7.58 -9.10 12.09
CA GLU A 487 6.46 -8.67 11.25
C GLU A 487 6.79 -8.72 9.75
N GLU A 488 8.01 -8.34 9.37
CA GLU A 488 8.48 -8.36 7.98
C GLU A 488 8.53 -9.79 7.43
N VAL A 489 9.19 -10.73 8.12
CA VAL A 489 9.32 -12.11 7.64
C VAL A 489 7.99 -12.86 7.63
N GLU A 490 7.11 -12.60 8.59
CA GLU A 490 5.78 -13.21 8.61
C GLU A 490 4.90 -12.68 7.48
N GLU A 491 5.01 -11.39 7.15
CA GLU A 491 4.31 -10.81 6.00
C GLU A 491 4.82 -11.40 4.67
N MET A 492 6.13 -11.59 4.51
CA MET A 492 6.70 -12.27 3.34
C MET A 492 6.16 -13.70 3.21
N ILE A 493 6.13 -14.47 4.31
CA ILE A 493 5.59 -15.84 4.32
C ILE A 493 4.11 -15.85 3.94
N GLU A 494 3.31 -14.95 4.49
CA GLU A 494 1.89 -14.81 4.15
C GLU A 494 1.67 -14.46 2.67
N ASN A 495 2.61 -13.73 2.06
CA ASN A 495 2.59 -13.38 0.64
C ASN A 495 3.12 -14.48 -0.28
N GLY A 496 3.77 -15.50 0.27
CA GLY A 496 4.54 -16.46 -0.51
C GLY A 496 5.75 -15.80 -1.19
N GLU A 497 6.27 -14.74 -0.59
CA GLU A 497 7.49 -14.04 -1.00
C GLU A 497 8.71 -14.75 -0.39
N GLU A 498 9.75 -14.91 -1.21
CA GLU A 498 11.09 -15.33 -0.82
C GLU A 498 12.03 -14.29 -1.42
N GLU A 499 13.10 -13.94 -0.70
CA GLU A 499 14.08 -12.98 -1.19
C GLU A 499 14.72 -13.51 -2.48
N ASP A 500 14.71 -12.68 -3.52
CA ASP A 500 15.35 -13.00 -4.80
C ASP A 500 16.84 -12.70 -4.72
N TRP A 501 17.54 -13.50 -3.92
CA TRP A 501 18.97 -13.39 -3.74
C TRP A 501 19.71 -14.13 -4.85
N GLU A 502 20.57 -13.39 -5.56
CA GLU A 502 21.62 -13.93 -6.42
C GLU A 502 22.98 -13.62 -5.77
N GLN A 503 23.91 -14.57 -5.83
CA GLN A 503 25.24 -14.37 -5.29
C GLN A 503 25.96 -13.26 -6.07
N ASP A 504 26.26 -12.15 -5.40
CA ASP A 504 27.15 -11.14 -5.95
C ASP A 504 28.58 -11.71 -6.00
N PRO A 505 29.19 -11.88 -7.19
CA PRO A 505 30.55 -12.40 -7.31
C PRO A 505 31.61 -11.48 -6.69
N ASP A 506 31.27 -10.22 -6.36
CA ASP A 506 32.16 -9.24 -5.77
C ASP A 506 32.05 -9.17 -4.23
N VAL A 507 31.15 -9.93 -3.59
CA VAL A 507 30.99 -10.00 -2.12
C VAL A 507 31.56 -11.30 -1.58
N ASP A 508 32.70 -11.22 -0.88
CA ASP A 508 33.34 -12.37 -0.22
C ASP A 508 32.82 -12.50 1.23
N TYR A 509 31.78 -13.32 1.41
CA TYR A 509 31.19 -13.61 2.74
C TYR A 509 32.14 -14.41 3.67
N LEU A 510 33.35 -14.74 3.21
CA LEU A 510 34.32 -15.60 3.91
C LEU A 510 35.56 -14.85 4.44
N ASP A 511 35.58 -13.52 4.45
CA ASP A 511 36.67 -12.82 5.12
C ASP A 511 36.65 -13.11 6.64
N GLU A 512 37.65 -13.90 7.01
CA GLU A 512 38.08 -14.37 8.32
C GLU A 512 37.54 -13.56 9.51
N VAL A 513 36.68 -14.19 10.32
CA VAL A 513 36.67 -13.91 11.76
C VAL A 513 38.09 -14.21 12.25
N ASP A 514 38.85 -13.16 12.50
CA ASP A 514 40.28 -13.18 12.79
C ASP A 514 40.58 -14.26 13.84
N GLY A 515 41.22 -15.34 13.39
CA GLY A 515 41.53 -16.54 14.16
C GLY A 515 42.69 -16.33 15.14
N ASN A 516 42.64 -15.25 15.92
CA ASN A 516 43.63 -14.93 16.97
C ASN A 516 42.94 -14.59 18.30
N ALA A 517 42.29 -15.59 18.90
CA ALA A 517 42.08 -15.64 20.34
C ALA A 517 42.01 -17.10 20.82
N LEU A 518 43.20 -17.69 21.02
CA LEU A 518 43.41 -18.75 22.00
C LEU A 518 43.76 -18.13 23.35
#